data_AF-A0A8J7U1P0-F1
#
_entry.id   AF-A0A8J7U1P0-F1
#
_cell.length_a   1.000
_cell.length_b   1.000
_cell.length_c   1.000
_cell.angle_alpha   90.00
_cell.angle_beta   90.00
_cell.angle_gamma   90.00
#
_symmetry.space_group_name_H-M   'P 1'
#
loop_
_entity.id
_entity.type
_entity.pdbx_description
1 polymer ?
#
loop_
_entity_poly.entity_id
_entity_poly.type
_entity_poly.pdbx_seq_one_letter_code
_entity_poly.pdbx_strand_id
1 'polypeptide(L)'
;MVKGKVGRRKVKRAPVVLLLHGHMVDHPEALLHWFQQDQEKTRHQIRYLYSLFAFKSEEGSFARDLVLGKPNFWVFRCNQKAFCGDFLVIDMSPPKVADRPVWLLDLKEGCPVSDGAGSAGAQMIHADRALAAIYAEHGAVEPNQPFEKRVGSAAALLEFFGCPVATLPSG
;
A
#
# COMPACT_ATOMS: atom_id res chain seq x y z
N MET A 1 -9.36 -30.78 -36.96
CA MET A 1 -9.51 -29.38 -36.55
C MET A 1 -9.96 -29.35 -35.09
N VAL A 2 -9.01 -29.29 -34.15
CA VAL A 2 -9.30 -29.40 -32.71
C VAL A 2 -9.62 -28.01 -32.16
N LYS A 3 -10.87 -27.80 -31.73
CA LYS A 3 -11.29 -26.60 -31.00
C LYS A 3 -10.68 -26.64 -29.60
N GLY A 4 -9.57 -25.92 -29.40
CA GLY A 4 -8.97 -25.71 -28.09
C GLY A 4 -9.89 -24.85 -27.23
N LYS A 5 -10.44 -25.43 -26.15
CA LYS A 5 -11.10 -24.69 -25.07
C LYS A 5 -10.10 -23.72 -24.47
N VAL A 6 -10.28 -22.42 -24.71
CA VAL A 6 -9.59 -21.36 -23.94
C VAL A 6 -10.12 -21.47 -22.52
N GLY A 7 -9.36 -22.13 -21.65
CA GLY A 7 -9.67 -22.22 -20.24
C GLY A 7 -9.80 -20.80 -19.69
N ARG A 8 -10.98 -20.47 -19.15
CA ARG A 8 -11.15 -19.28 -18.30
C ARG A 8 -10.08 -19.38 -17.21
N ARG A 9 -9.00 -18.59 -17.30
CA ARG A 9 -8.06 -18.40 -16.19
C ARG A 9 -8.91 -17.96 -14.99
N LYS A 10 -9.04 -18.83 -13.99
CA LYS A 10 -9.63 -18.48 -12.70
C LYS A 10 -8.93 -17.21 -12.24
N VAL A 11 -9.70 -16.19 -11.90
CA VAL A 11 -9.18 -14.96 -11.29
C VAL A 11 -8.40 -15.41 -10.06
N LYS A 12 -7.06 -15.32 -10.11
CA LYS A 12 -6.22 -15.44 -8.91
C LYS A 12 -6.82 -14.48 -7.89
N ARG A 13 -6.91 -14.91 -6.61
CA ARG A 13 -7.46 -14.09 -5.51
C ARG A 13 -6.93 -12.65 -5.62
N ALA A 14 -7.79 -11.67 -5.33
CA ALA A 14 -7.42 -10.26 -5.40
C ALA A 14 -6.12 -10.02 -4.61
N PRO A 15 -5.21 -9.17 -5.12
CA PRO A 15 -3.99 -8.87 -4.40
C PRO A 15 -4.31 -8.24 -3.04
N VAL A 16 -3.44 -8.52 -2.08
CA VAL A 16 -3.56 -8.02 -0.69
C VAL A 16 -2.86 -6.68 -0.54
N VAL A 17 -1.82 -6.45 -1.36
CA VAL A 17 -1.02 -5.22 -1.38
C VAL A 17 -0.76 -4.80 -2.83
N LEU A 18 -0.41 -3.54 -3.02
CA LEU A 18 0.07 -2.98 -4.27
C LEU A 18 1.25 -2.05 -3.99
N LEU A 19 2.43 -2.35 -4.54
CA LEU A 19 3.58 -1.45 -4.47
C LEU A 19 3.26 -0.15 -5.22
N LEU A 20 3.45 0.99 -4.56
CA LEU A 20 3.25 2.31 -5.13
C LEU A 20 4.55 2.82 -5.71
N HIS A 21 4.53 3.14 -7.00
CA HIS A 21 5.59 3.87 -7.67
C HIS A 21 5.22 5.35 -7.79
N GLY A 22 6.20 6.25 -7.93
CA GLY A 22 5.96 7.71 -8.04
C GLY A 22 4.89 8.06 -9.07
N HIS A 23 4.99 7.50 -10.28
CA HIS A 23 4.00 7.73 -11.34
C HIS A 23 2.57 7.27 -11.01
N MET A 24 2.37 6.40 -10.01
CA MET A 24 1.04 5.92 -9.59
C MET A 24 0.38 6.84 -8.57
N VAL A 25 1.16 7.72 -7.94
CA VAL A 25 0.72 8.66 -6.88
C VAL A 25 0.78 10.12 -7.31
N ASP A 26 1.32 10.39 -8.50
CA ASP A 26 1.42 11.75 -9.04
C ASP A 26 0.06 12.40 -9.32
N HIS A 27 -0.94 11.61 -9.72
CA HIS A 27 -2.30 12.08 -10.00
C HIS A 27 -3.37 11.11 -9.48
N PRO A 28 -4.56 11.61 -9.04
CA PRO A 28 -5.65 10.76 -8.54
C PRO A 28 -6.07 9.64 -9.50
N GLU A 29 -6.00 9.88 -10.81
CA GLU A 29 -6.39 8.92 -11.85
C GLU A 29 -5.28 7.93 -12.22
N ALA A 30 -4.03 8.19 -11.80
CA ALA A 30 -2.88 7.42 -12.24
C ALA A 30 -3.00 5.93 -11.88
N LEU A 31 -3.56 5.62 -10.72
CA LEU A 31 -3.81 4.25 -10.28
C LEU A 31 -4.82 3.52 -11.20
N LEU A 32 -5.88 4.20 -11.63
CA LEU A 32 -6.86 3.62 -12.55
C LEU A 32 -6.22 3.38 -13.93
N HIS A 33 -5.46 4.36 -14.42
CA HIS A 33 -4.73 4.24 -15.68
C HIS A 33 -3.74 3.08 -15.64
N TRP A 34 -3.02 2.90 -14.53
CA TRP A 34 -2.11 1.79 -14.35
C TRP A 34 -2.83 0.43 -14.47
N PHE A 35 -3.98 0.25 -13.81
CA PHE A 35 -4.78 -0.98 -13.98
C PHE A 35 -5.28 -1.18 -15.41
N GLN A 36 -5.56 -0.10 -16.16
CA GLN A 36 -6.02 -0.18 -17.55
C GLN A 36 -4.92 -0.56 -18.54
N GLN A 37 -3.65 -0.41 -18.19
CA GLN A 37 -2.54 -0.83 -19.04
C GLN A 37 -2.43 -2.35 -19.15
N ASP A 38 -2.97 -3.10 -18.17
CA ASP A 38 -2.99 -4.55 -18.19
C ASP A 38 -4.05 -5.10 -19.17
N GLN A 39 -3.57 -5.49 -20.36
CA GLN A 39 -4.39 -6.02 -21.46
C GLN A 39 -5.04 -7.38 -21.14
N GLU A 40 -4.61 -8.09 -20.09
CA GLU A 40 -5.21 -9.37 -19.69
C GLU A 40 -6.47 -9.18 -18.82
N LYS A 41 -6.73 -7.97 -18.30
CA LYS A 41 -7.84 -7.70 -17.37
C LYS A 41 -9.06 -7.12 -18.07
N THR A 42 -10.22 -7.68 -17.74
CA THR A 42 -11.52 -7.11 -18.16
C THR A 42 -11.81 -5.81 -17.42
N ARG A 43 -12.67 -4.96 -18.01
CA ARG A 43 -13.16 -3.72 -17.38
C ARG A 43 -13.75 -3.96 -15.98
N HIS A 44 -14.46 -5.07 -15.79
CA HIS A 44 -15.02 -5.43 -14.48
C HIS A 44 -13.93 -5.73 -13.45
N GLN A 45 -12.89 -6.45 -13.84
CA GLN A 45 -11.74 -6.73 -12.97
C GLN A 45 -10.98 -5.45 -12.62
N ILE A 46 -10.77 -4.56 -13.60
CA ILE A 46 -10.13 -3.26 -13.38
C ILE A 46 -10.91 -2.42 -12.36
N ARG A 47 -12.23 -2.28 -12.54
CA ARG A 47 -13.08 -1.53 -11.58
C ARG A 47 -13.08 -2.17 -10.19
N TYR A 48 -13.07 -3.50 -10.13
CA TYR A 48 -12.99 -4.21 -8.86
C TYR A 48 -11.65 -3.95 -8.17
N LEU A 49 -10.51 -4.07 -8.86
CA LEU A 49 -9.20 -3.74 -8.31
C LEU A 49 -9.12 -2.29 -7.85
N TYR A 50 -9.57 -1.35 -8.70
CA TYR A 50 -9.64 0.06 -8.32
C TYR A 50 -10.47 0.25 -7.04
N SER A 51 -11.62 -0.43 -6.89
CA SER A 51 -12.43 -0.33 -5.66
C SER A 51 -11.75 -0.85 -4.39
N LEU A 52 -10.68 -1.63 -4.52
CA LEU A 52 -9.90 -2.16 -3.39
C LEU A 52 -8.74 -1.25 -2.99
N PHE A 53 -8.16 -0.53 -3.96
CA PHE A 53 -6.91 0.24 -3.76
C PHE A 53 -7.06 1.75 -3.91
N ALA A 54 -8.19 2.25 -4.44
CA ALA A 54 -8.43 3.67 -4.60
C ALA A 54 -8.19 4.41 -3.27
N PHE A 55 -7.47 5.53 -3.38
CA PHE A 55 -7.26 6.44 -2.26
C PHE A 55 -8.56 7.14 -1.89
N LYS A 56 -8.74 7.40 -0.61
CA LYS A 56 -9.84 8.13 0.01
C LYS A 56 -9.27 9.27 0.84
N SER A 57 -9.93 10.42 0.82
CA SER A 57 -9.50 11.59 1.61
C SER A 57 -8.01 11.94 1.35
N GLU A 58 -7.24 12.15 2.41
CA GLU A 58 -5.81 12.52 2.39
C GLU A 58 -4.84 11.36 2.08
N GLU A 59 -5.33 10.13 1.86
CA GLU A 59 -4.45 8.99 1.59
C GLU A 59 -3.59 9.17 0.33
N GLY A 60 -4.14 9.83 -0.70
CA GLY A 60 -3.44 10.05 -1.96
C GLY A 60 -2.28 11.03 -1.82
N SER A 61 -2.50 12.16 -1.15
CA SER A 61 -1.44 13.13 -0.85
C SER A 61 -0.41 12.54 0.10
N PHE A 62 -0.83 11.80 1.13
CA PHE A 62 0.07 11.07 2.00
C PHE A 62 0.98 10.10 1.23
N ALA A 63 0.39 9.24 0.39
CA ALA A 63 1.14 8.26 -0.39
C ALA A 63 2.13 8.94 -1.35
N ARG A 64 1.69 10.02 -2.01
CA ARG A 64 2.54 10.82 -2.89
C ARG A 64 3.73 11.40 -2.15
N ASP A 65 3.47 12.10 -1.05
CA ASP A 65 4.52 12.81 -0.32
C ASP A 65 5.51 11.83 0.31
N LEU A 66 5.04 10.67 0.79
CA LEU A 66 5.92 9.63 1.32
C LEU A 66 6.78 8.98 0.23
N VAL A 67 6.19 8.58 -0.90
CA VAL A 67 6.90 7.94 -2.02
C VAL A 67 7.93 8.88 -2.63
N LEU A 68 7.59 10.16 -2.81
CA LEU A 68 8.49 11.14 -3.43
C LEU A 68 9.53 11.68 -2.44
N GLY A 69 9.18 11.85 -1.16
CA GLY A 69 10.07 12.41 -0.15
C GLY A 69 11.02 11.39 0.50
N LYS A 70 10.71 10.08 0.41
CA LYS A 70 11.56 8.98 0.92
C LYS A 70 11.79 7.94 -0.17
N PRO A 71 12.71 8.16 -1.13
CA PRO A 71 12.95 7.24 -2.23
C PRO A 71 13.52 5.88 -1.80
N ASN A 72 14.09 5.79 -0.59
CA ASN A 72 14.50 4.53 0.03
C ASN A 72 13.33 3.73 0.62
N PHE A 73 12.13 4.29 0.71
CA PHE A 73 10.96 3.59 1.20
C PHE A 73 10.21 2.91 0.08
N TRP A 74 9.85 1.66 0.32
CA TRP A 74 8.84 0.99 -0.48
C TRP A 74 7.50 1.10 0.24
N VAL A 75 6.56 1.77 -0.42
CA VAL A 75 5.23 2.03 0.12
C VAL A 75 4.23 1.14 -0.61
N PHE A 76 3.51 0.33 0.15
CA PHE A 76 2.48 -0.56 -0.36
C PHE A 76 1.12 -0.03 0.06
N ARG A 77 0.20 0.12 -0.89
CA ARG A 77 -1.21 0.30 -0.59
C ARG A 77 -1.81 -1.04 -0.21
N CYS A 78 -2.43 -1.11 0.96
CA CYS A 78 -3.09 -2.33 1.42
C CYS A 78 -4.53 -2.41 0.93
N ASN A 79 -5.01 -3.63 0.71
CA ASN A 79 -6.42 -3.88 0.48
C ASN A 79 -7.18 -3.74 1.81
N GLN A 80 -7.82 -2.60 2.04
CA GLN A 80 -8.57 -2.31 3.28
C GLN A 80 -9.62 -3.39 3.61
N LYS A 81 -10.24 -4.02 2.60
CA LYS A 81 -11.24 -5.09 2.83
C LYS A 81 -10.62 -6.37 3.39
N ALA A 82 -9.30 -6.49 3.34
CA ALA A 82 -8.55 -7.59 3.92
C ALA A 82 -8.07 -7.30 5.35
N PHE A 83 -8.43 -6.16 5.97
CA PHE A 83 -7.99 -5.77 7.33
C PHE A 83 -6.46 -5.81 7.47
N CYS A 84 -5.77 -5.16 6.53
CA CYS A 84 -4.31 -5.04 6.46
C CYS A 84 -3.82 -3.59 6.63
N GLY A 85 -4.61 -2.73 7.28
CA GLY A 85 -4.39 -1.29 7.36
C GLY A 85 -4.56 -0.59 6.02
N ASP A 86 -4.10 0.66 5.98
CA ASP A 86 -4.11 1.51 4.79
C ASP A 86 -2.84 1.35 3.97
N PHE A 87 -1.69 1.28 4.66
CA PHE A 87 -0.38 1.17 4.01
C PHE A 87 0.56 0.23 4.78
N LEU A 88 1.49 -0.36 4.05
CA LEU A 88 2.66 -1.02 4.62
C LEU A 88 3.91 -0.36 4.03
N VAL A 89 4.82 0.06 4.90
CA VAL A 89 6.03 0.79 4.52
C VAL A 89 7.25 -0.02 4.94
N ILE A 90 8.22 -0.14 4.04
CA ILE A 90 9.50 -0.82 4.32
C ILE A 90 10.63 0.16 4.01
N ASP A 91 11.51 0.38 4.97
CA ASP A 91 12.77 1.09 4.71
C ASP A 91 13.77 0.11 4.08
N MET A 92 14.12 0.36 2.82
CA MET A 92 15.03 -0.47 2.04
C MET A 92 16.50 -0.11 2.25
N SER A 93 16.83 0.85 3.14
CA SER A 93 18.21 1.26 3.40
C SER A 93 19.09 0.11 3.93
N PRO A 94 18.61 -0.75 4.85
CA PRO A 94 19.38 -1.91 5.28
C PRO A 94 19.55 -2.95 4.16
N PRO A 95 20.77 -3.46 3.92
CA PRO A 95 21.04 -4.39 2.83
C PRO A 95 20.46 -5.78 3.08
N LYS A 96 20.38 -6.22 4.34
CA LYS A 96 19.80 -7.50 4.72
C LYS A 96 18.29 -7.34 4.96
N VAL A 97 17.51 -8.25 4.38
CA VAL A 97 16.04 -8.25 4.48
C VAL A 97 15.57 -8.21 5.93
N ALA A 98 16.16 -9.06 6.79
CA ALA A 98 15.80 -9.18 8.20
C ALA A 98 16.03 -7.91 9.03
N ASP A 99 16.90 -7.01 8.57
CA ASP A 99 17.24 -5.77 9.28
C ASP A 99 16.36 -4.58 8.83
N ARG A 100 15.51 -4.76 7.81
CA ARG A 100 14.67 -3.68 7.28
C ARG A 100 13.53 -3.35 8.26
N PRO A 101 13.41 -2.10 8.69
CA PRO A 101 12.23 -1.66 9.41
C PRO A 101 10.97 -1.81 8.57
N VAL A 102 9.89 -2.29 9.20
CA VAL A 102 8.57 -2.46 8.57
C VAL A 102 7.51 -1.79 9.43
N TRP A 103 6.69 -0.95 8.82
CA TRP A 103 5.56 -0.30 9.47
C TRP A 103 4.25 -0.63 8.77
N LEU A 104 3.23 -0.91 9.57
CA LEU A 104 1.85 -1.02 9.13
C LEU A 104 1.07 0.19 9.63
N LEU A 105 0.41 0.88 8.70
CA LEU A 105 -0.17 2.19 8.93
C LEU A 105 -1.70 2.14 8.81
N ASP A 106 -2.36 2.87 9.70
CA ASP A 106 -3.79 3.20 9.64
C ASP A 106 -3.91 4.73 9.73
N LEU A 107 -4.43 5.38 8.69
CA LEU A 107 -4.56 6.82 8.65
C LEU A 107 -5.82 7.24 9.38
N LYS A 108 -5.65 8.14 10.35
CA LYS A 108 -6.74 8.68 11.14
C LYS A 108 -6.64 10.19 11.26
N GLU A 109 -7.63 10.87 10.70
CA GLU A 109 -7.70 12.33 10.65
C GLU A 109 -7.57 12.96 12.04
N GLY A 110 -6.80 14.06 12.11
CA GLY A 110 -6.64 14.88 13.31
C GLY A 110 -5.96 14.21 14.52
N CYS A 111 -5.46 12.98 14.39
CA CYS A 111 -4.85 12.25 15.50
C CYS A 111 -3.31 12.32 15.45
N PRO A 112 -2.62 12.44 16.61
CA PRO A 112 -1.16 12.30 16.67
C PRO A 112 -0.75 10.85 16.36
N VAL A 113 0.55 10.64 16.12
CA VAL A 113 1.07 9.27 15.95
C VAL A 113 0.99 8.51 17.27
N SER A 114 0.40 7.33 17.23
CA SER A 114 0.37 6.39 18.34
C SER A 114 0.66 4.97 17.87
N ASP A 115 1.02 4.11 18.83
CA ASP A 115 1.10 2.68 18.59
C ASP A 115 -0.29 2.12 18.27
N GLY A 116 -0.39 1.29 17.24
CA GLY A 116 -1.64 0.66 16.79
C GLY A 116 -2.11 -0.50 17.67
N ALA A 117 -2.02 -0.34 18.99
CA ALA A 117 -2.52 -1.31 19.98
C ALA A 117 -4.02 -1.10 20.26
N GLY A 118 -4.71 -2.16 20.70
CA GLY A 118 -6.13 -2.10 21.08
C GLY A 118 -7.10 -1.93 19.89
N SER A 119 -8.16 -1.15 20.06
CA SER A 119 -9.21 -0.94 19.04
C SER A 119 -8.71 -0.23 17.78
N ALA A 120 -7.61 0.53 17.88
CA ALA A 120 -6.92 1.15 16.75
C ALA A 120 -6.20 0.10 15.85
N GLY A 121 -6.03 -1.14 16.33
CA GLY A 121 -5.40 -2.23 15.57
C GLY A 121 -6.37 -3.17 14.85
N ALA A 122 -7.68 -2.94 14.95
CA ALA A 122 -8.69 -3.84 14.39
C ALA A 122 -8.64 -3.94 12.86
N GLN A 123 -8.21 -2.86 12.19
CA GLN A 123 -7.99 -2.87 10.74
C GLN A 123 -6.66 -3.52 10.33
N MET A 124 -5.85 -3.97 11.29
CA MET A 124 -4.49 -4.48 11.08
C MET A 124 -4.32 -5.94 11.58
N ILE A 125 -5.42 -6.69 11.65
CA ILE A 125 -5.43 -8.07 12.17
C ILE A 125 -4.76 -9.05 11.20
N HIS A 126 -4.77 -8.74 9.90
CA HIS A 126 -4.23 -9.62 8.86
C HIS A 126 -2.93 -9.11 8.21
N ALA A 127 -2.12 -8.41 9.00
CA ALA A 127 -0.80 -7.93 8.60
C ALA A 127 0.11 -9.04 8.03
N ASP A 128 0.00 -10.25 8.59
CA ASP A 128 0.67 -11.47 8.14
C ASP A 128 0.41 -11.77 6.66
N ARG A 129 -0.82 -11.53 6.19
CA ARG A 129 -1.19 -11.76 4.78
C ARG A 129 -0.55 -10.74 3.85
N ALA A 130 -0.42 -9.49 4.29
CA ALA A 130 0.28 -8.46 3.54
C ALA A 130 1.77 -8.79 3.43
N LEU A 131 2.42 -9.15 4.54
CA LEU A 131 3.82 -9.58 4.55
C LEU A 131 4.07 -10.81 3.68
N ALA A 132 3.20 -11.82 3.76
CA ALA A 132 3.31 -13.02 2.92
C ALA A 132 3.18 -12.69 1.43
N ALA A 133 2.30 -11.74 1.07
CA ALA A 133 2.17 -11.28 -0.31
C ALA A 133 3.43 -10.53 -0.78
N ILE A 134 3.97 -9.64 0.05
CA ILE A 134 5.20 -8.89 -0.27
C ILE A 134 6.40 -9.84 -0.41
N TYR A 135 6.55 -10.81 0.49
CA TYR A 135 7.58 -11.83 0.39
C TYR A 135 7.47 -12.61 -0.92
N ALA A 136 6.27 -13.11 -1.24
CA ALA A 136 6.05 -13.94 -2.42
C ALA A 136 6.28 -13.19 -3.74
N GLU A 137 5.96 -11.89 -3.79
CA GLU A 137 6.04 -11.08 -5.02
C GLU A 137 7.38 -10.34 -5.16
N HIS A 138 7.97 -9.90 -4.05
CA HIS A 138 9.11 -8.99 -4.08
C HIS A 138 10.33 -9.46 -3.26
N GLY A 139 10.17 -10.41 -2.33
CA GLY A 139 11.26 -10.82 -1.43
C GLY A 139 11.80 -9.69 -0.54
N ALA A 140 11.01 -8.63 -0.32
CA ALA A 140 11.46 -7.42 0.35
C ALA A 140 11.44 -7.52 1.89
N VAL A 141 10.72 -8.51 2.42
CA VAL A 141 10.54 -8.81 3.86
C VAL A 141 10.53 -10.32 4.06
N GLU A 142 10.86 -10.77 5.27
CA GLU A 142 10.62 -12.15 5.70
C GLU A 142 9.15 -12.36 6.10
N PRO A 143 8.56 -13.56 5.93
CA PRO A 143 7.15 -13.81 6.27
C PRO A 143 6.78 -13.51 7.74
N ASN A 144 7.75 -13.65 8.66
CA ASN A 144 7.57 -13.42 10.10
C ASN A 144 8.37 -12.19 10.60
N GLN A 145 8.75 -11.29 9.69
CA GLN A 145 9.50 -10.10 10.04
C GLN A 145 8.73 -9.27 11.07
N PRO A 146 9.37 -8.84 12.18
CA PRO A 146 8.75 -7.90 13.10
C PRO A 146 8.34 -6.63 12.36
N PHE A 147 7.19 -6.09 12.72
CA PHE A 147 6.69 -4.84 12.18
C PHE A 147 6.03 -4.02 13.28
N GLU A 148 6.04 -2.71 13.11
CA GLU A 148 5.42 -1.76 14.03
C GLU A 148 4.09 -1.28 13.47
N LYS A 149 3.05 -1.25 14.31
CA LYS A 149 1.77 -0.66 13.94
C LYS A 149 1.75 0.81 14.34
N ARG A 150 1.45 1.70 13.40
CA ARG A 150 1.31 3.14 13.65
C ARG A 150 -0.03 3.64 13.16
N VAL A 151 -0.66 4.49 13.96
CA VAL A 151 -1.90 5.17 13.62
C VAL A 151 -1.69 6.66 13.79
N GLY A 152 -2.19 7.47 12.87
CA GLY A 152 -2.07 8.92 12.97
C GLY A 152 -2.59 9.63 11.72
N SER A 153 -2.66 10.95 11.78
CA SER A 153 -2.99 11.77 10.61
C SER A 153 -1.88 11.68 9.56
N ALA A 154 -2.21 12.00 8.31
CA ALA A 154 -1.23 12.04 7.22
C ALA A 154 -0.02 12.92 7.59
N ALA A 155 -0.29 14.13 8.10
CA ALA A 155 0.76 15.07 8.51
C ALA A 155 1.64 14.51 9.63
N ALA A 156 1.04 13.93 10.68
CA ALA A 156 1.79 13.41 11.82
C ALA A 156 2.65 12.19 11.43
N LEU A 157 2.15 11.31 10.55
CA LEU A 157 2.92 10.18 10.04
C LEU A 157 4.06 10.62 9.11
N LEU A 158 3.84 11.62 8.25
CA LEU A 158 4.91 12.19 7.43
C LEU A 158 6.03 12.80 8.28
N GLU A 159 5.67 13.53 9.35
CA GLU A 159 6.62 14.07 10.32
C GLU A 159 7.38 12.95 11.03
N PHE A 160 6.69 11.89 11.48
CA PHE A 160 7.31 10.72 12.09
C PHE A 160 8.36 10.07 11.18
N PHE A 161 8.10 10.00 9.88
CA PHE A 161 9.07 9.50 8.90
C PHE A 161 10.17 10.51 8.54
N GLY A 162 10.09 11.75 9.03
CA GLY A 162 10.99 12.83 8.65
C GLY A 162 10.85 13.20 7.17
N CYS A 163 9.65 13.08 6.62
CA CYS A 163 9.33 13.54 5.27
C CYS A 163 8.99 15.04 5.32
N PRO A 164 9.63 15.89 4.52
CA PRO A 164 9.23 17.29 4.44
C PRO A 164 7.81 17.35 3.85
N VAL A 165 6.85 17.82 4.64
CA VAL A 165 5.50 18.10 4.14
C VAL A 165 5.67 19.13 3.03
N ALA A 166 5.36 18.76 1.79
CA ALA A 166 5.28 19.74 0.73
C ALA A 166 4.16 20.70 1.14
N THR A 167 4.52 21.91 1.56
CA THR A 167 3.55 23.00 1.63
C THR A 167 2.96 23.13 0.23
N LEU A 168 1.75 22.61 0.04
CA LEU A 168 0.98 22.89 -1.16
C LEU A 168 0.94 24.41 -1.30
N PRO A 169 1.32 24.98 -2.45
CA PRO A 169 1.10 26.40 -2.65
C PRO A 169 -0.39 26.63 -2.46
N SER A 170 -0.72 27.56 -1.56
CA SER A 170 -2.08 28.04 -1.34
C SER A 170 -2.58 28.59 -2.67
N GLY A 171 -3.34 27.78 -3.40
CA GLY A 171 -4.06 28.17 -4.60
C GLY A 171 -5.41 28.76 -4.26
#